data_AF-A0A7W5JUQ3-F1
#
_entry.id   AF-A0A7W5JUQ3-F1
#
_cell.length_a   1.000
_cell.length_b   1.000
_cell.length_c   1.000
_cell.angle_alpha   90.00
_cell.angle_beta   90.00
_cell.angle_gamma   90.00
#
_symmetry.space_group_name_H-M   'P 1'
#
loop_
_entity.id
_entity.type
_entity.pdbx_description
1 polymer ?
#
loop_
_entity_poly.entity_id
_entity_poly.type
_entity_poly.pdbx_seq_one_letter_code
_entity_poly.pdbx_strand_id
1 'polypeptide(L)'
;MLRRTLLPALALAALALSGCGASGDSSAAPASSAPAASAPASSAAAPSSAASTPEAFPSATSAAAEVKDPCKVLSASDVSKTTGVKVKKGTTSTVATSKLCSWLPEDGTTSDAAVFTAQEGPLPGPLSQVEGQLKTQFNGKVTTIKVAGADDARYVTGKKDKLNVIDVLAKKDDVFFQVLVASPRDADQHKDATIELAEALLKG
;
A
#
# COMPACT_ATOMS: atom_id res chain seq x y z
N MET A 1 -31.89 -21.12 30.73
CA MET A 1 -30.82 -20.91 31.73
C MET A 1 -30.19 -19.55 31.48
N LEU A 2 -30.50 -18.59 32.36
CA LEU A 2 -30.13 -17.18 32.26
C LEU A 2 -28.73 -17.00 32.88
N ARG A 3 -27.72 -16.58 32.11
CA ARG A 3 -26.43 -16.13 32.66
C ARG A 3 -26.27 -14.64 32.41
N ARG A 4 -26.67 -13.86 33.43
CA ARG A 4 -26.30 -12.45 33.62
C ARG A 4 -24.84 -12.40 34.03
N THR A 5 -24.00 -11.76 33.23
CA THR A 5 -22.64 -11.40 33.63
C THR A 5 -22.58 -9.88 33.70
N LEU A 6 -22.64 -9.37 34.94
CA LEU A 6 -22.25 -8.00 35.28
C LEU A 6 -20.75 -7.85 35.04
N LEU A 7 -20.31 -6.77 34.40
CA LEU A 7 -18.97 -6.23 34.59
C LEU A 7 -18.98 -4.70 34.61
N PRO A 8 -18.06 -4.09 35.37
CA PRO A 8 -18.23 -2.78 35.99
C PRO A 8 -17.64 -1.64 35.16
N ALA A 9 -18.16 -0.45 35.46
CA ALA A 9 -17.70 0.84 34.98
C ALA A 9 -16.19 1.04 35.20
N LEU A 10 -15.45 1.24 34.11
CA LEU A 10 -14.07 1.69 34.14
C LEU A 10 -14.01 3.20 33.88
N ALA A 11 -13.34 3.88 34.81
CA ALA A 11 -13.23 5.32 34.94
C ALA A 11 -12.55 6.00 33.75
N LEU A 12 -13.10 7.16 33.35
CA LEU A 12 -12.44 8.13 32.49
C LEU A 12 -11.18 8.68 33.18
N ALA A 13 -10.01 8.37 32.63
CA ALA A 13 -8.79 9.13 32.88
C ALA A 13 -8.57 10.10 31.72
N ALA A 14 -8.85 11.39 31.97
CA ALA A 14 -8.51 12.48 31.08
C ALA A 14 -7.01 12.78 31.19
N LEU A 15 -6.26 12.53 30.12
CA LEU A 15 -4.87 12.98 29.98
C LEU A 15 -4.85 14.19 29.06
N ALA A 16 -4.74 15.37 29.68
CA ALA A 16 -4.43 16.62 29.00
C ALA A 16 -2.96 16.59 28.54
N LEU A 17 -2.70 16.63 27.24
CA LEU A 17 -1.37 16.92 26.70
C LEU A 17 -1.22 18.42 26.50
N SER A 18 -0.73 19.10 27.53
CA SER A 18 -0.06 20.40 27.44
C SER A 18 1.46 20.14 27.53
N GLY A 19 2.21 20.44 26.48
CA GLY A 19 3.65 20.17 26.48
C GLY A 19 4.42 20.78 25.30
N CYS A 20 4.34 22.10 25.18
CA CYS A 20 5.32 22.91 24.45
C CYS A 20 6.63 22.91 25.27
N GLY A 21 7.76 22.56 24.65
CA GLY A 21 9.06 22.55 25.34
C GLY A 21 10.20 22.66 24.34
N ALA A 22 10.75 23.87 24.24
CA ALA A 22 11.90 24.23 23.43
C ALA A 22 13.21 24.15 24.26
N SER A 23 14.32 24.03 23.53
CA SER A 23 15.68 24.55 23.82
C SER A 23 16.70 23.70 24.61
N GLY A 24 17.93 23.71 24.04
CA GLY A 24 19.23 23.48 24.71
C GLY A 24 19.76 22.05 24.65
N ASP A 25 21.05 21.74 24.53
CA ASP A 25 22.26 22.56 24.43
C ASP A 25 23.43 21.67 23.96
N SER A 26 24.53 22.32 23.65
CA SER A 26 25.78 21.86 23.04
C SER A 26 26.53 20.77 23.84
N SER A 27 27.17 19.84 23.15
CA SER A 27 28.36 19.15 23.68
C SER A 27 29.29 18.70 22.55
N ALA A 28 30.54 19.16 22.68
CA ALA A 28 31.62 19.03 21.71
C ALA A 28 32.58 17.86 22.05
N ALA A 29 33.03 17.19 20.98
CA ALA A 29 34.33 16.52 20.74
C ALA A 29 34.78 15.35 21.66
N PRO A 30 35.53 14.35 21.14
CA PRO A 30 36.92 14.59 20.72
C PRO A 30 37.29 14.10 19.31
N ALA A 31 38.41 14.64 18.84
CA ALA A 31 39.06 14.39 17.56
C ALA A 31 39.70 12.99 17.48
N SER A 32 39.78 12.45 16.26
CA SER A 32 40.77 11.45 15.88
C SER A 32 41.30 11.72 14.48
N SER A 33 42.62 11.69 14.40
CA SER A 33 43.46 12.17 13.32
C SER A 33 43.55 11.20 12.14
N ALA A 34 43.87 11.79 10.99
CA ALA A 34 44.20 11.29 9.64
C ALA A 34 44.88 9.90 9.49
N PRO A 35 44.83 9.35 8.25
CA PRO A 35 46.00 9.55 7.38
C PRO A 35 45.69 10.03 5.96
N ALA A 36 46.68 10.74 5.41
CA ALA A 36 46.74 11.28 4.06
C ALA A 36 47.00 10.18 3.01
N ALA A 37 46.36 10.30 1.85
CA ALA A 37 46.75 9.59 0.64
C ALA A 37 46.65 10.55 -0.56
N SER A 38 47.78 10.71 -1.22
CA SER A 38 48.05 11.63 -2.33
C SER A 38 47.33 11.27 -3.62
N ALA A 39 47.05 12.29 -4.42
CA ALA A 39 46.41 12.28 -5.73
C ALA A 39 47.16 11.44 -6.79
N PRO A 40 46.47 11.10 -7.89
CA PRO A 40 46.89 11.67 -9.18
C PRO A 40 45.77 12.43 -9.89
N ALA A 41 46.05 13.67 -10.30
CA ALA A 41 45.25 14.43 -11.24
C ALA A 41 45.56 13.95 -12.67
N SER A 42 44.65 13.15 -13.24
CA SER A 42 44.62 12.90 -14.68
C SER A 42 43.69 13.90 -15.36
N SER A 43 44.28 14.81 -16.13
CA SER A 43 43.59 15.60 -17.14
C SER A 43 43.05 14.67 -18.23
N ALA A 44 41.73 14.58 -18.37
CA ALA A 44 41.09 13.98 -19.54
C ALA A 44 39.99 14.92 -20.05
N ALA A 45 40.03 15.14 -21.37
CA ALA A 45 39.35 16.19 -22.10
C ALA A 45 37.81 16.15 -21.97
N ALA A 46 37.22 17.34 -21.95
CA ALA A 46 35.78 17.53 -22.07
C ALA A 46 35.33 17.27 -23.53
N PRO A 47 34.45 16.28 -23.80
CA PRO A 47 33.77 16.21 -25.08
C PRO A 47 32.69 17.30 -25.13
N SER A 48 32.83 18.20 -26.10
CA SER A 48 31.80 19.15 -26.51
C SER A 48 30.56 18.36 -26.94
N SER A 49 29.55 18.32 -26.06
CA SER A 49 28.27 17.68 -26.35
C SER A 49 27.37 18.68 -27.07
N ALA A 50 27.16 18.43 -28.36
CA ALA A 50 26.19 19.14 -29.18
C ALA A 50 24.80 19.00 -28.53
N ALA A 51 24.14 20.15 -28.33
CA ALA A 51 22.77 20.22 -27.84
C ALA A 51 21.83 19.67 -28.91
N SER A 52 21.49 18.39 -28.82
CA SER A 52 20.38 17.82 -29.58
C SER A 52 19.09 18.44 -29.08
N THR A 53 18.45 19.24 -29.94
CA THR A 53 17.12 19.81 -29.71
C THR A 53 16.13 18.65 -29.57
N PRO A 54 15.34 18.55 -28.48
CA PRO A 54 14.37 17.48 -28.36
C PRO A 54 13.29 17.65 -29.43
N GLU A 55 13.23 16.73 -30.40
CA GLU A 55 12.05 16.59 -31.24
C GLU A 55 10.86 16.27 -30.33
N ALA A 56 9.86 17.15 -30.36
CA ALA A 56 8.62 16.98 -29.63
C ALA A 56 7.90 15.75 -30.20
N PHE A 57 8.02 14.61 -29.52
CA PHE A 57 7.25 13.43 -29.84
C PHE A 57 5.76 13.76 -29.70
N PRO A 58 4.91 13.37 -30.68
CA PRO A 58 3.47 13.53 -30.55
C PRO A 58 3.02 12.78 -29.30
N SER A 59 2.51 13.51 -28.32
CA SER A 59 1.87 12.92 -27.15
C SER A 59 0.62 12.21 -27.65
N ALA A 60 0.75 10.91 -27.90
CA ALA A 60 -0.38 10.02 -28.10
C ALA A 60 -1.25 10.16 -26.86
N THR A 61 -2.33 10.92 -26.98
CA THR A 61 -3.33 11.08 -25.93
C THR A 61 -4.12 9.78 -25.96
N SER A 62 -3.57 8.73 -25.34
CA SER A 62 -4.38 7.56 -25.03
C SER A 62 -5.52 8.06 -24.15
N ALA A 63 -6.76 7.77 -24.56
CA ALA A 63 -7.90 8.05 -23.71
C ALA A 63 -7.62 7.35 -22.37
N ALA A 64 -7.45 8.14 -21.31
CA ALA A 64 -7.17 7.59 -20.00
C ALA A 64 -8.31 6.62 -19.66
N ALA A 65 -7.96 5.37 -19.37
CA ALA A 65 -8.94 4.38 -18.98
C ALA A 65 -9.76 4.92 -17.79
N GLU A 66 -11.08 4.74 -17.85
CA GLU A 66 -11.98 5.23 -16.81
C GLU A 66 -11.70 4.48 -15.51
N VAL A 67 -11.21 5.19 -14.50
CA VAL A 67 -10.95 4.63 -13.17
C VAL A 67 -12.24 4.63 -12.34
N LYS A 68 -12.72 3.45 -12.00
CA LYS A 68 -13.94 3.26 -11.20
C LYS A 68 -13.63 3.39 -9.72
N ASP A 69 -14.67 3.69 -8.94
CA ASP A 69 -14.59 3.69 -7.47
C ASP A 69 -14.81 2.26 -6.94
N PRO A 70 -13.82 1.62 -6.29
CA PRO A 70 -13.97 0.27 -5.79
C PRO A 70 -15.13 0.10 -4.79
N CYS A 71 -15.51 1.15 -4.05
CA CYS A 71 -16.68 1.09 -3.14
C CYS A 71 -18.03 1.03 -3.89
N LYS A 72 -18.06 1.35 -5.19
CA LYS A 72 -19.24 1.21 -6.05
C LYS A 72 -19.34 -0.19 -6.65
N VAL A 73 -18.21 -0.87 -6.80
CA VAL A 73 -18.11 -2.22 -7.34
C VAL A 73 -18.29 -3.27 -6.23
N LEU A 74 -17.66 -3.04 -5.09
CA LEU A 74 -17.69 -3.93 -3.93
C LEU A 74 -18.45 -3.28 -2.77
N SER A 75 -19.56 -3.88 -2.36
CA SER A 75 -20.23 -3.48 -1.13
C SER A 75 -19.56 -4.08 0.10
N ALA A 76 -19.83 -3.53 1.28
CA ALA A 76 -19.40 -4.15 2.54
C ALA A 76 -19.97 -5.57 2.71
N SER A 77 -21.17 -5.82 2.17
CA SER A 77 -21.79 -7.16 2.21
C SER A 77 -21.03 -8.16 1.34
N ASP A 78 -20.54 -7.74 0.17
CA ASP A 78 -19.74 -8.59 -0.71
C ASP A 78 -18.42 -8.95 -0.04
N VAL A 79 -17.72 -7.94 0.49
CA VAL A 79 -16.47 -8.14 1.25
C VAL A 79 -16.69 -9.07 2.43
N SER A 80 -17.73 -8.87 3.24
CA SER A 80 -18.01 -9.74 4.38
C SER A 80 -18.38 -11.16 3.99
N LYS A 81 -19.14 -11.34 2.91
CA LYS A 81 -19.52 -12.66 2.42
C LYS A 81 -18.31 -13.44 1.90
N THR A 82 -17.45 -12.80 1.11
CA THR A 82 -16.27 -13.43 0.50
C THR A 82 -15.16 -13.69 1.52
N THR A 83 -14.94 -12.77 2.47
CA THR A 83 -13.82 -12.88 3.43
C THR A 83 -14.18 -13.57 4.74
N GLY A 84 -15.47 -13.69 5.05
CA GLY A 84 -15.95 -14.12 6.37
C GLY A 84 -15.76 -13.07 7.49
N VAL A 85 -15.22 -11.89 7.17
CA VAL A 85 -14.97 -10.81 8.15
C VAL A 85 -16.08 -9.78 8.07
N LYS A 86 -16.75 -9.52 9.19
CA LYS A 86 -17.72 -8.43 9.27
C LYS A 86 -17.02 -7.07 9.17
N VAL A 87 -17.39 -6.28 8.16
CA VAL A 87 -16.80 -4.97 7.92
C VAL A 87 -17.85 -3.86 7.90
N LYS A 88 -17.43 -2.65 8.24
CA LYS A 88 -18.22 -1.43 8.10
C LYS A 88 -18.37 -1.07 6.62
N LYS A 89 -19.27 -0.11 6.35
CA LYS A 89 -19.37 0.53 5.04
C LYS A 89 -18.00 1.03 4.58
N GLY A 90 -17.65 0.72 3.33
CA GLY A 90 -16.40 1.17 2.72
C GLY A 90 -16.32 2.70 2.65
N THR A 91 -15.11 3.22 2.85
CA THR A 91 -14.81 4.65 2.72
C THR A 91 -14.00 4.88 1.45
N THR A 92 -14.56 5.65 0.51
CA THR A 92 -13.85 6.07 -0.71
C THR A 92 -12.86 7.18 -0.37
N SER A 93 -11.65 7.08 -0.95
CA SER A 93 -10.69 8.17 -1.02
C SER A 93 -10.06 8.22 -2.42
N THR A 94 -9.38 9.33 -2.74
CA THR A 94 -8.67 9.50 -4.02
C THR A 94 -7.22 9.83 -3.70
N VAL A 95 -6.29 9.09 -4.31
CA VAL A 95 -4.84 9.33 -4.18
C VAL A 95 -4.28 9.46 -5.58
N ALA A 96 -3.75 10.65 -5.90
CA ALA A 96 -3.39 11.02 -7.26
C ALA A 96 -4.56 10.75 -8.23
N THR A 97 -4.35 9.90 -9.24
CA THR A 97 -5.34 9.49 -10.25
C THR A 97 -6.06 8.19 -9.92
N SER A 98 -5.82 7.60 -8.73
CA SER A 98 -6.43 6.34 -8.30
C SER A 98 -7.60 6.57 -7.34
N LYS A 99 -8.57 5.66 -7.38
CA LYS A 99 -9.66 5.55 -6.41
C LYS A 99 -9.38 4.41 -5.44
N LEU A 100 -9.56 4.67 -4.15
CA LEU A 100 -9.34 3.70 -3.09
C LEU A 100 -10.62 3.52 -2.29
N CYS A 101 -10.89 2.30 -1.87
CA CYS A 101 -11.95 1.97 -0.93
C CYS A 101 -11.36 1.17 0.23
N SER A 102 -11.61 1.60 1.46
CA SER A 102 -11.16 0.87 2.66
C SER A 102 -12.35 0.40 3.48
N TRP A 103 -12.33 -0.87 3.87
CA TRP A 103 -13.30 -1.49 4.77
C TRP A 103 -12.62 -1.85 6.09
N LEU A 104 -13.09 -1.21 7.16
CA LEU A 104 -12.64 -1.49 8.52
C LEU A 104 -13.51 -2.58 9.15
N PRO A 105 -12.97 -3.45 10.02
CA PRO A 105 -13.77 -4.40 10.78
C PRO A 105 -14.88 -3.71 11.58
N GLU A 106 -16.01 -4.38 11.73
CA GLU A 106 -17.19 -3.87 12.46
C GLU A 106 -16.84 -3.57 13.94
N ASP A 107 -16.11 -4.49 14.57
CA ASP A 107 -15.65 -4.39 15.97
C ASP A 107 -14.48 -3.41 16.17
N GLY A 108 -14.07 -2.69 15.11
CA GLY A 108 -12.94 -1.76 15.12
C GLY A 108 -11.59 -2.43 14.87
N THR A 109 -10.51 -1.68 15.06
CA THR A 109 -9.13 -2.17 14.86
C THR A 109 -8.57 -2.90 16.09
N THR A 110 -9.37 -3.06 17.13
CA THR A 110 -8.96 -3.51 18.46
C THR A 110 -8.97 -5.03 18.67
N SER A 111 -9.27 -5.81 17.64
CA SER A 111 -9.44 -7.26 17.81
C SER A 111 -9.05 -8.03 16.55
N ASP A 112 -7.77 -8.31 16.34
CA ASP A 112 -7.26 -9.37 15.45
C ASP A 112 -7.78 -9.42 13.99
N ALA A 113 -8.54 -8.43 13.57
CA ALA A 113 -9.38 -8.47 12.40
C ALA A 113 -8.67 -7.77 11.24
N ALA A 114 -8.85 -8.36 10.07
CA ALA A 114 -8.23 -7.88 8.85
C ALA A 114 -8.89 -6.59 8.36
N VAL A 115 -8.07 -5.61 7.98
CA VAL A 115 -8.48 -4.43 7.22
C VAL A 115 -8.31 -4.74 5.75
N PHE A 116 -9.35 -4.46 4.96
CA PHE A 116 -9.35 -4.66 3.51
C PHE A 116 -9.30 -3.32 2.81
N THR A 117 -8.46 -3.17 1.80
CA THR A 117 -8.41 -1.99 0.93
C THR A 117 -8.38 -2.43 -0.51
N ALA A 118 -9.22 -1.81 -1.34
CA ALA A 118 -9.18 -1.96 -2.79
C ALA A 118 -8.73 -0.64 -3.42
N GLN A 119 -7.98 -0.73 -4.51
CA GLN A 119 -7.56 0.41 -5.30
C GLN A 119 -7.70 0.11 -6.78
N GLU A 120 -8.13 1.10 -7.54
CA GLU A 120 -8.13 1.10 -8.99
C GLU A 120 -7.47 2.38 -9.50
N GLY A 121 -6.63 2.28 -10.52
CA GLY A 121 -5.97 3.44 -11.09
C GLY A 121 -5.00 3.11 -12.22
N PRO A 122 -4.40 4.13 -12.86
CA PRO A 122 -3.35 3.90 -13.83
C PRO A 122 -2.07 3.45 -13.14
N LEU A 123 -1.36 2.49 -13.74
CA LEU A 123 -0.08 2.03 -13.19
C LEU A 123 0.92 3.21 -13.12
N PRO A 124 1.61 3.42 -11.97
CA PRO A 124 2.61 4.48 -11.84
C PRO A 124 3.90 4.19 -12.63
N GLY A 125 3.99 3.03 -13.28
CA GLY A 125 5.14 2.55 -14.05
C GLY A 125 4.96 1.08 -14.46
N PRO A 126 5.97 0.46 -15.08
CA PRO A 126 5.93 -0.96 -15.39
C PRO A 126 5.70 -1.82 -14.13
N LEU A 127 4.98 -2.93 -14.26
CA LEU A 127 4.60 -3.79 -13.13
C LEU A 127 5.81 -4.23 -12.29
N SER A 128 6.95 -4.51 -12.94
CA SER A 128 8.22 -4.86 -12.27
C SER A 128 8.75 -3.78 -11.33
N GLN A 129 8.53 -2.50 -11.63
CA GLN A 129 8.90 -1.40 -10.75
C GLN A 129 7.98 -1.37 -9.51
N VAL A 130 6.67 -1.55 -9.73
CA VAL A 130 5.69 -1.64 -8.64
C VAL A 130 6.01 -2.83 -7.73
N GLU A 131 6.34 -3.99 -8.30
CA GLU A 131 6.78 -5.16 -7.55
C GLU A 131 8.00 -4.88 -6.66
N GLY A 132 9.01 -4.18 -7.20
CA GLY A 132 10.21 -3.80 -6.43
C GLY A 132 9.87 -2.89 -5.24
N GLN A 133 8.93 -1.96 -5.44
CA GLN A 133 8.43 -1.10 -4.37
C GLN A 133 7.66 -1.90 -3.32
N LEU A 134 6.76 -2.81 -3.71
CA LEU A 134 5.97 -3.62 -2.79
C LEU A 134 6.84 -4.60 -1.99
N LYS A 135 7.85 -5.23 -2.61
CA LYS A 135 8.86 -6.06 -1.90
C LYS A 135 9.55 -5.27 -0.79
N THR A 136 9.97 -4.05 -1.11
CA THR A 136 10.66 -3.17 -0.18
C THR A 136 9.72 -2.70 0.93
N GLN A 137 8.52 -2.23 0.57
CA GLN A 137 7.54 -1.67 1.49
C GLN A 137 7.03 -2.69 2.52
N PHE A 138 6.84 -3.94 2.10
CA PHE A 138 6.32 -4.99 2.97
C PHE A 138 7.39 -5.96 3.45
N ASN A 139 8.67 -5.72 3.15
CA ASN A 139 9.77 -6.65 3.41
C ASN A 139 9.39 -8.09 3.01
N GLY A 140 8.86 -8.21 1.80
CA GLY A 140 7.98 -9.30 1.39
C GLY A 140 8.45 -10.11 0.20
N LYS A 141 7.68 -11.15 -0.14
CA LYS A 141 7.86 -11.96 -1.35
C LYS A 141 6.79 -11.60 -2.37
N VAL A 142 7.15 -11.65 -3.65
CA VAL A 142 6.20 -11.49 -4.76
C VAL A 142 6.21 -12.77 -5.56
N THR A 143 5.03 -13.25 -5.88
CA THR A 143 4.80 -14.43 -6.74
C THR A 143 3.82 -14.07 -7.85
N THR A 144 4.08 -14.56 -9.05
CA THR A 144 3.10 -14.46 -10.15
C THR A 144 1.95 -15.41 -9.89
N ILE A 145 0.73 -14.92 -10.05
CA ILE A 145 -0.50 -15.71 -9.92
C ILE A 145 -1.39 -15.50 -11.13
N LYS A 146 -2.45 -16.32 -11.26
CA LYS A 146 -3.52 -16.09 -12.22
C LYS A 146 -4.71 -15.49 -11.51
N VAL A 147 -5.27 -14.42 -12.06
CA VAL A 147 -6.51 -13.77 -11.61
C VAL A 147 -7.42 -13.69 -12.83
N ALA A 148 -8.64 -14.21 -12.73
CA ALA A 148 -9.54 -14.23 -13.88
C ALA A 148 -9.85 -12.81 -14.38
N GLY A 149 -9.65 -12.57 -15.68
CA GLY A 149 -9.89 -11.28 -16.33
C GLY A 149 -8.72 -10.30 -16.28
N ALA A 150 -7.60 -10.66 -15.64
CA ALA A 150 -6.36 -9.89 -15.66
C ALA A 150 -5.43 -10.36 -16.79
N ASP A 151 -4.68 -9.43 -17.38
CA ASP A 151 -3.57 -9.73 -18.30
C ASP A 151 -2.35 -10.24 -17.55
N ASP A 152 -2.09 -9.69 -16.36
CA ASP A 152 -1.01 -10.08 -15.49
C ASP A 152 -1.39 -9.86 -14.02
N ALA A 153 -0.86 -10.69 -13.12
CA ALA A 153 -1.14 -10.54 -11.68
C ALA A 153 0.02 -11.00 -10.78
N ARG A 154 0.09 -10.36 -9.61
CA ARG A 154 1.07 -10.60 -8.55
C ARG A 154 0.36 -10.80 -7.23
N TYR A 155 0.87 -11.76 -6.47
CA TYR A 155 0.53 -11.97 -5.08
C TYR A 155 1.76 -11.63 -4.25
N VAL A 156 1.61 -10.63 -3.39
CA VAL A 156 2.65 -10.16 -2.48
C VAL A 156 2.29 -10.59 -1.06
N THR A 157 3.26 -11.12 -0.33
CA THR A 157 3.14 -11.39 1.10
C THR A 157 4.24 -10.68 1.86
N GLY A 158 3.98 -10.18 3.05
CA GLY A 158 4.99 -9.48 3.83
C GLY A 158 4.49 -9.04 5.21
N LYS A 159 5.23 -8.12 5.83
CA LYS A 159 4.90 -7.52 7.11
C LYS A 159 5.16 -6.02 7.09
N LYS A 160 4.27 -5.25 7.70
CA LYS A 160 4.44 -3.81 7.91
C LYS A 160 3.84 -3.42 9.26
N ASP A 161 4.59 -2.68 10.07
CA ASP A 161 4.14 -2.17 11.37
C ASP A 161 3.51 -3.25 12.27
N LYS A 162 4.13 -4.45 12.31
CA LYS A 162 3.66 -5.66 13.03
C LYS A 162 2.40 -6.33 12.46
N LEU A 163 1.84 -5.83 11.37
CA LEU A 163 0.75 -6.48 10.64
C LEU A 163 1.33 -7.42 9.58
N ASN A 164 0.72 -8.58 9.40
CA ASN A 164 0.92 -9.41 8.23
C ASN A 164 0.11 -8.81 7.08
N VAL A 165 0.73 -8.71 5.92
CA VAL A 165 0.13 -8.08 4.74
C VAL A 165 0.12 -9.09 3.61
N ILE A 166 -1.02 -9.21 2.95
CA ILE A 166 -1.11 -9.81 1.62
C ILE A 166 -1.67 -8.76 0.66
N ASP A 167 -1.26 -8.84 -0.59
CA ASP A 167 -1.66 -7.89 -1.61
C ASP A 167 -1.75 -8.59 -2.97
N VAL A 168 -2.93 -8.53 -3.59
CA VAL A 168 -3.16 -8.99 -4.96
C VAL A 168 -3.15 -7.76 -5.86
N LEU A 169 -2.15 -7.68 -6.73
CA LEU A 169 -2.02 -6.66 -7.76
C LEU A 169 -2.31 -7.29 -9.11
N ALA A 170 -3.41 -6.92 -9.75
CA ALA A 170 -3.80 -7.36 -11.08
C ALA A 170 -3.75 -6.18 -12.07
N LYS A 171 -3.36 -6.45 -13.31
CA LYS A 171 -3.35 -5.50 -14.42
C LYS A 171 -4.33 -5.97 -15.48
N LYS A 172 -5.12 -5.05 -16.02
CA LYS A 172 -5.93 -5.24 -17.22
C LYS A 172 -5.86 -3.98 -18.05
N ASP A 173 -5.43 -4.11 -19.30
CA ASP A 173 -5.06 -2.99 -20.15
C ASP A 173 -4.04 -2.08 -19.42
N ASP A 174 -4.26 -0.78 -19.33
CA ASP A 174 -3.39 0.18 -18.63
C ASP A 174 -3.85 0.52 -17.21
N VAL A 175 -4.81 -0.23 -16.66
CA VAL A 175 -5.35 -0.06 -15.30
C VAL A 175 -4.84 -1.18 -14.40
N PHE A 176 -4.48 -0.83 -13.16
CA PHE A 176 -4.28 -1.82 -12.11
C PHE A 176 -5.42 -1.83 -11.12
N PHE A 177 -5.63 -3.02 -10.57
CA PHE A 177 -6.59 -3.36 -9.54
C PHE A 177 -5.78 -3.98 -8.41
N GLN A 178 -5.86 -3.38 -7.23
CA GLN A 178 -5.11 -3.83 -6.06
C GLN A 178 -6.09 -4.17 -4.95
N VAL A 179 -5.93 -5.33 -4.32
CA VAL A 179 -6.63 -5.68 -3.09
C VAL A 179 -5.60 -6.03 -2.03
N LEU A 180 -5.50 -5.17 -1.03
CA LEU A 180 -4.59 -5.32 0.10
C LEU A 180 -5.36 -5.74 1.35
N VAL A 181 -4.80 -6.71 2.08
CA VAL A 181 -5.28 -7.13 3.39
C VAL A 181 -4.17 -6.95 4.40
N ALA A 182 -4.45 -6.20 5.47
CA ALA A 182 -3.56 -6.05 6.61
C ALA A 182 -4.21 -6.67 7.84
N SER A 183 -3.54 -7.64 8.46
CA SER A 183 -4.07 -8.40 9.59
C SER A 183 -3.04 -8.52 10.72
N PRO A 184 -3.43 -8.37 12.00
CA PRO A 184 -2.57 -8.71 13.14
C PRO A 184 -2.25 -10.22 13.19
N ARG A 185 -3.12 -11.06 12.63
CA ARG A 185 -2.96 -12.51 12.51
C ARG A 185 -2.40 -12.89 11.14
N ASP A 186 -2.24 -14.19 10.90
CA ASP A 186 -1.86 -14.69 9.60
C ASP A 186 -2.83 -14.18 8.52
N ALA A 187 -2.28 -13.44 7.55
CA ALA A 187 -3.05 -12.85 6.47
C ALA A 187 -3.27 -13.84 5.32
N ASP A 188 -2.49 -14.93 5.24
CA ASP A 188 -2.63 -15.94 4.18
C ASP A 188 -3.97 -16.70 4.26
N GLN A 189 -4.64 -16.70 5.42
CA GLN A 189 -6.01 -17.21 5.56
C GLN A 189 -7.02 -16.46 4.66
N HIS A 190 -6.67 -15.26 4.19
CA HIS A 190 -7.50 -14.43 3.30
C HIS A 190 -7.05 -14.48 1.84
N LYS A 191 -6.09 -15.35 1.47
CA LYS A 191 -5.54 -15.40 0.11
C LYS A 191 -6.61 -15.56 -0.96
N ASP A 192 -7.43 -16.61 -0.86
CA ASP A 192 -8.44 -16.92 -1.88
C ASP A 192 -9.52 -15.84 -1.96
N ALA A 193 -9.95 -15.33 -0.80
CA ALA A 193 -10.90 -14.21 -0.73
C ALA A 193 -10.33 -12.93 -1.38
N THR A 194 -9.05 -12.65 -1.19
CA THR A 194 -8.37 -11.48 -1.81
C THR A 194 -8.32 -11.61 -3.32
N ILE A 195 -8.05 -12.82 -3.84
CA ILE A 195 -8.08 -13.10 -5.27
C ILE A 195 -9.49 -12.90 -5.82
N GLU A 196 -10.51 -13.46 -5.16
CA GLU A 196 -11.91 -13.33 -5.58
C GLU A 196 -12.38 -11.87 -5.61
N LEU A 197 -11.99 -11.06 -4.61
CA LEU A 197 -12.28 -9.62 -4.60
C LEU A 197 -11.59 -8.89 -5.76
N ALA A 198 -10.35 -9.23 -6.11
CA ALA A 198 -9.66 -8.65 -7.26
C ALA A 198 -10.37 -9.02 -8.59
N GLU A 199 -10.83 -10.27 -8.73
CA GLU A 199 -11.63 -10.69 -9.89
C GLU A 199 -12.97 -9.96 -9.97
N ALA A 200 -13.61 -9.67 -8.85
CA ALA A 200 -14.84 -8.90 -8.81
C ALA A 200 -14.62 -7.45 -9.27
N LEU A 201 -13.50 -6.82 -8.89
CA LEU A 201 -13.12 -5.49 -9.38
C LEU A 201 -12.89 -5.47 -10.88
N LEU A 202 -12.24 -6.49 -11.43
CA LEU A 202 -11.97 -6.63 -12.88
C LEU A 202 -13.24 -6.82 -13.73
N LYS A 203 -14.35 -7.26 -13.11
CA LYS A 203 -15.65 -7.50 -13.76
C LYS A 203 -16.59 -6.30 -13.70
N GLY A 204 -16.47 -5.47 -12.65
CA GLY A 204 -17.28 -4.27 -12.46
C GLY A 204 -16.95 -3.18 -13.46
#